data_AF-A0A2T1CII4-F1
#
_entry.id   AF-A0A2T1CII4-F1
#
_cell.length_a   1.000
_cell.length_b   1.000
_cell.length_c   1.000
_cell.angle_alpha   90.00
_cell.angle_beta   90.00
_cell.angle_gamma   90.00
#
_symmetry.space_group_name_H-M   'P 1'
#
loop_
_entity.id
_entity.type
_entity.pdbx_description
1 polymer ?
#
loop_
_entity_poly.entity_id
_entity_poly.type
_entity_poly.pdbx_seq_one_letter_code
_entity_poly.pdbx_strand_id
1 'polypeptide(L)'
;MFLVSYFLYSITSWEKLSERYRIEKKLSSSFLIIQEQIYINRIAINRFNIGVSDKGLFLSFSSLMGLAFSSLLIPWDEISYGQDIDNNSRRDFVLNLGNPKIASLQLSSHTIEKIHENYGEPIFFERLREPS
;
A
#
# COMPACT_ATOMS: atom_id res chain seq x y z
N MET A 1 17.28 7.39 -20.53
CA MET A 1 17.32 8.31 -19.37
C MET A 1 15.92 8.46 -18.78
N PHE A 2 15.30 7.36 -18.33
CA PHE A 2 13.92 7.37 -17.80
C PHE A 2 13.81 6.68 -16.43
N LEU A 3 14.61 5.63 -16.16
CA LEU A 3 14.54 4.89 -14.90
C LEU A 3 14.91 5.72 -13.65
N VAL A 4 15.82 6.68 -13.77
CA VAL A 4 16.29 7.51 -12.64
C VAL A 4 15.22 8.50 -12.19
N SER A 5 14.52 9.17 -13.11
CA SER A 5 13.49 10.16 -12.77
C SER A 5 12.25 9.50 -12.17
N TYR A 6 11.87 8.32 -12.66
CA TYR A 6 10.80 7.54 -12.05
C TYR A 6 11.20 7.12 -10.63
N PHE A 7 12.36 6.49 -10.42
CA PHE A 7 12.79 6.04 -9.09
C PHE A 7 12.79 7.19 -8.05
N LEU A 8 13.25 8.38 -8.45
CA LEU A 8 13.19 9.59 -7.61
C LEU A 8 11.75 10.04 -7.30
N TYR A 9 10.81 9.88 -8.24
CA TYR A 9 9.40 10.20 -8.02
C TYR A 9 8.75 9.29 -6.96
N SER A 10 9.07 7.99 -6.94
CA SER A 10 8.54 7.11 -5.89
C SER A 10 9.19 7.31 -4.54
N ILE A 11 10.49 7.66 -4.51
CA ILE A 11 11.15 8.08 -3.26
C ILE A 11 10.48 9.33 -2.70
N THR A 12 10.28 10.37 -3.52
CA THR A 12 9.62 11.60 -3.08
C THR A 12 8.16 11.39 -2.68
N SER A 13 7.46 10.44 -3.32
CA SER A 13 6.10 10.06 -2.92
C SER A 13 6.09 9.33 -1.57
N TRP A 14 7.04 8.42 -1.36
CA TRP A 14 7.20 7.74 -0.08
C TRP A 14 7.58 8.71 1.04
N GLU A 15 8.48 9.65 0.76
CA GLU A 15 8.88 10.70 1.69
C GLU A 15 7.67 11.50 2.16
N LYS A 16 6.84 12.00 1.23
CA LYS A 16 5.59 12.70 1.54
C LYS A 16 4.60 11.85 2.36
N LEU A 17 4.45 10.58 2.01
CA LEU A 17 3.61 9.66 2.79
C LEU A 17 4.20 9.44 4.20
N SER A 18 5.52 9.38 4.33
CA SER A 18 6.18 9.19 5.62
C SER A 18 6.13 10.44 6.50
N GLU A 19 6.23 11.63 5.93
CA GLU A 19 5.97 12.87 6.66
C GLU A 19 4.56 12.90 7.26
N ARG A 20 3.57 12.37 6.53
CA ARG A 20 2.15 12.41 6.94
C ARG A 20 1.72 11.23 7.82
N TYR A 21 2.20 10.01 7.54
CA TYR A 21 1.65 8.77 8.09
C TYR A 21 2.70 7.84 8.72
N ARG A 22 3.95 8.31 8.95
CA ARG A 22 4.97 7.49 9.62
C ARG A 22 4.49 7.02 10.98
N ILE A 23 4.90 5.81 11.33
CA ILE A 23 4.69 5.28 12.68
C ILE A 23 6.00 5.38 13.44
N GLU A 24 6.00 6.10 14.56
CA GLU A 24 7.20 6.33 15.37
C GLU A 24 7.59 5.11 16.23
N LYS A 25 6.67 4.15 16.42
CA LYS A 25 6.92 2.91 17.17
C LYS A 25 6.61 1.67 16.33
N LYS A 26 7.42 0.63 16.52
CA LYS A 26 7.21 -0.71 15.96
C LYS A 26 5.81 -1.18 16.38
N LEU A 27 4.92 -1.41 15.42
CA LEU A 27 3.56 -1.84 15.73
C LEU A 27 3.57 -3.16 16.52
N SER A 28 2.74 -3.22 17.55
CA SER A 28 2.72 -4.28 18.57
C SER A 28 1.83 -5.48 18.22
N SER A 29 1.17 -5.51 17.07
CA SER A 29 0.16 -6.52 16.73
C SER A 29 0.42 -7.11 15.34
N SER A 30 -0.02 -8.34 15.14
CA SER A 30 0.24 -9.20 13.98
C SER A 30 -0.14 -8.56 12.63
N PHE A 31 0.85 -8.05 11.91
CA PHE A 31 0.73 -7.75 10.48
C PHE A 31 1.23 -8.95 9.70
N LEU A 32 0.36 -9.54 8.88
CA LEU A 32 0.79 -10.59 7.96
C LEU A 32 1.50 -9.94 6.79
N ILE A 33 2.82 -10.01 6.83
CA ILE A 33 3.72 -9.51 5.79
C ILE A 33 3.51 -10.34 4.52
N ILE A 34 2.67 -9.85 3.61
CA ILE A 34 2.62 -10.39 2.24
C ILE A 34 3.74 -9.72 1.47
N GLN A 35 4.85 -10.44 1.23
CA GLN A 35 5.90 -9.98 0.34
C GLN A 35 5.43 -10.08 -1.10
N GLU A 36 4.91 -8.99 -1.63
CA GLU A 36 4.58 -8.91 -3.06
C GLU A 36 5.22 -7.71 -3.72
N GLN A 37 5.18 -7.75 -5.05
CA GLN A 37 5.48 -6.62 -5.88
C GLN A 37 4.26 -5.70 -5.86
N ILE A 38 4.42 -4.54 -5.25
CA ILE A 38 3.42 -3.47 -5.32
C ILE A 38 3.86 -2.44 -6.34
N TYR A 39 2.93 -1.61 -6.82
CA TYR A 39 3.32 -0.40 -7.55
C TYR A 39 2.96 0.84 -6.75
N ILE A 40 3.97 1.66 -6.41
CA ILE A 40 3.75 3.02 -5.91
C ILE A 40 4.00 3.98 -7.06
N ASN A 41 2.96 4.69 -7.50
CA ASN A 41 3.02 5.61 -8.64
C ASN A 41 3.64 4.98 -9.91
N ARG A 42 3.23 3.75 -10.23
CA ARG A 42 3.70 2.93 -11.37
C ARG A 42 5.12 2.37 -11.24
N ILE A 43 5.72 2.45 -10.06
CA ILE A 43 7.03 1.84 -9.81
C ILE A 43 6.88 0.58 -9.01
N ALA A 44 7.34 -0.52 -9.60
CA ALA A 44 7.42 -1.81 -8.98
C ALA A 44 8.36 -1.76 -7.77
N ILE A 45 7.82 -2.03 -6.59
CA ILE A 45 8.59 -2.25 -5.37
C ILE A 45 8.42 -3.72 -5.01
N ASN A 46 9.51 -4.47 -5.14
CA ASN A 46 9.55 -5.88 -4.82
C ASN A 46 9.74 -6.08 -3.31
N ARG A 47 9.16 -7.16 -2.77
CA ARG A 47 9.27 -7.54 -1.35
C ARG A 47 8.81 -6.41 -0.43
N PHE A 48 7.65 -5.87 -0.73
CA PHE A 48 6.99 -4.90 0.12
C PHE A 48 6.06 -5.63 1.08
N ASN A 49 5.95 -5.17 2.32
CA ASN A 49 5.07 -5.76 3.31
C ASN A 49 3.81 -4.91 3.41
N ILE A 50 2.66 -5.54 3.20
CA ILE A 50 1.35 -4.94 3.43
C ILE A 50 0.72 -5.64 4.63
N GLY A 51 0.02 -4.89 5.48
CA GLY A 51 -0.90 -5.46 6.46
C GLY A 51 -2.14 -4.58 6.61
N VAL A 52 -3.21 -5.12 7.15
CA VAL A 52 -4.47 -4.38 7.37
C VAL A 52 -4.85 -4.42 8.85
N SER A 53 -5.58 -3.41 9.30
CA SER A 53 -6.10 -3.30 10.67
C SER A 53 -7.40 -2.51 10.67
N ASP A 54 -8.07 -2.45 11.82
CA ASP A 54 -9.19 -1.54 12.06
C ASP A 54 -8.84 -0.06 11.81
N LYS A 55 -7.59 0.33 12.06
CA LYS A 55 -7.11 1.71 11.93
C LYS A 55 -6.73 2.10 10.50
N GLY A 56 -6.36 1.15 9.66
CA GLY A 56 -5.86 1.47 8.33
C GLY A 56 -4.99 0.39 7.69
N LEU A 57 -4.41 0.79 6.56
CA LEU A 57 -3.47 0.01 5.76
C LEU A 57 -2.03 0.26 6.23
N PHE A 58 -1.37 -0.79 6.68
CA PHE A 58 0.03 -0.78 7.04
C PHE A 58 0.90 -1.08 5.82
N LEU A 59 1.92 -0.25 5.61
CA LEU A 59 2.86 -0.35 4.49
C LEU A 59 4.30 -0.28 5.03
N SER A 60 5.15 -1.24 4.67
CA SER A 60 6.57 -1.19 5.03
C SER A 60 7.46 -1.91 4.02
N PHE A 61 8.72 -1.50 3.91
CA PHE A 61 9.70 -2.24 3.14
C PHE A 61 10.17 -3.48 3.90
N SER A 62 10.39 -4.60 3.19
CA SER A 62 11.08 -5.75 3.78
C SER A 62 12.60 -5.53 3.87
N SER A 63 13.25 -6.38 4.66
CA SER A 63 14.72 -6.50 4.69
C SER A 63 15.43 -5.19 5.06
N LEU A 64 16.67 -4.99 4.58
CA LEU A 64 17.53 -3.84 4.87
C LEU A 64 16.91 -2.49 4.46
N MET A 65 16.01 -2.47 3.48
CA MET A 65 15.27 -1.26 3.12
C MET A 65 14.32 -0.81 4.24
N GLY A 66 13.76 -1.74 5.02
CA GLY A 66 12.96 -1.40 6.20
C GLY A 66 13.74 -0.69 7.32
N LEU A 67 15.08 -0.72 7.29
CA LEU A 67 15.91 0.07 8.20
C LEU A 67 16.10 1.52 7.73
N ALA A 68 16.08 1.74 6.41
CA ALA A 68 16.27 3.05 5.81
C ALA A 68 14.96 3.83 5.64
N PHE A 69 13.83 3.13 5.58
CA PHE A 69 12.52 3.72 5.32
C PHE A 69 11.54 3.39 6.45
N SER A 70 10.90 4.43 7.00
CA SER A 70 9.89 4.27 8.04
C SER A 70 8.67 3.53 7.53
N SER A 71 8.11 2.66 8.36
CA SER A 71 6.81 2.05 8.10
C SER A 71 5.68 3.07 8.25
N LEU A 72 4.61 2.86 7.50
CA LEU A 72 3.47 3.77 7.39
C LEU A 72 2.19 3.06 7.84
N LEU A 73 1.29 3.80 8.49
CA LEU A 73 -0.10 3.38 8.70
C LEU A 73 -1.00 4.44 8.07
N ILE A 74 -1.57 4.11 6.92
CA ILE A 74 -2.46 5.01 6.19
C ILE A 74 -3.88 4.75 6.68
N PRO A 75 -4.54 5.77 7.29
CA PRO A 75 -5.93 5.66 7.73
C PRO A 75 -6.88 5.31 6.58
N TRP A 76 -7.96 4.59 6.86
CA TRP A 76 -8.92 4.17 5.82
C TRP A 76 -9.60 5.36 5.12
N ASP A 77 -9.89 6.44 5.85
CA ASP A 77 -10.45 7.70 5.33
C ASP A 77 -9.51 8.46 4.38
N GLU A 78 -8.22 8.11 4.39
CA GLU A 78 -7.20 8.63 3.47
C GLU A 78 -6.97 7.70 2.28
N ILE A 79 -7.75 6.61 2.15
CA ILE A 79 -7.67 5.65 1.06
C ILE A 79 -8.95 5.72 0.25
N SER A 80 -8.82 5.98 -1.04
CA SER A 80 -9.94 5.90 -1.98
C SER A 80 -9.67 4.87 -3.05
N TYR A 81 -10.70 4.15 -3.45
CA TYR A 81 -10.63 3.27 -4.59
C TYR A 81 -10.44 4.08 -5.88
N GLY A 82 -9.45 3.70 -6.69
CA GLY A 82 -9.12 4.37 -7.94
C GLY A 82 -9.79 3.70 -9.14
N GLN A 83 -9.31 2.51 -9.49
CA GLN A 83 -9.79 1.73 -10.63
C GLN A 83 -9.28 0.29 -10.57
N ASP A 84 -9.94 -0.60 -11.29
CA ASP A 84 -9.39 -1.91 -11.64
C ASP A 84 -8.56 -1.80 -12.93
N ILE A 85 -7.46 -2.54 -12.97
CA ILE A 85 -6.66 -2.76 -14.18
C ILE A 85 -6.76 -4.24 -14.51
N ASP A 86 -7.36 -4.56 -15.66
CA ASP A 86 -7.43 -5.93 -16.15
C ASP A 86 -6.33 -6.16 -17.19
N ASN A 87 -5.33 -6.97 -16.85
CA ASN A 87 -4.24 -7.35 -17.73
C ASN A 87 -4.38 -8.82 -18.14
N ASN A 88 -5.42 -9.14 -18.93
CA ASN A 88 -5.69 -10.40 -19.67
C ASN A 88 -5.57 -11.74 -18.89
N SER A 89 -5.25 -11.71 -17.60
CA SER A 89 -4.89 -12.85 -16.74
C SER A 89 -4.71 -12.46 -15.27
N ARG A 90 -4.52 -11.17 -14.98
CA ARG A 90 -4.43 -10.61 -13.64
C ARG A 90 -5.28 -9.36 -13.54
N ARG A 91 -6.13 -9.32 -12.51
CA ARG A 91 -6.84 -8.12 -12.09
C ARG A 91 -6.02 -7.45 -11.00
N ASP A 92 -5.66 -6.20 -11.22
CA ASP A 92 -4.98 -5.38 -10.22
C ASP A 92 -5.93 -4.29 -9.73
N PHE A 93 -5.92 -4.04 -8.43
CA PHE A 93 -6.72 -3.02 -7.76
C PHE A 93 -5.83 -1.80 -7.48
N VAL A 94 -6.24 -0.63 -7.95
CA VAL A 94 -5.54 0.63 -7.69
C VAL A 94 -6.23 1.40 -6.57
N LEU A 95 -5.47 1.67 -5.51
CA LEU A 95 -5.86 2.50 -4.39
C LEU A 95 -5.15 3.85 -4.48
N ASN A 96 -5.87 4.95 -4.29
CA ASN A 96 -5.29 6.27 -4.13
C ASN A 96 -5.05 6.54 -2.64
N LEU A 97 -3.89 7.09 -2.31
CA LEU A 97 -3.44 7.35 -0.95
C LEU A 97 -3.33 8.87 -0.74
N GLY A 98 -4.01 9.36 0.28
CA GLY A 98 -4.04 10.75 0.73
C GLY A 98 -5.18 11.58 0.14
N ASN A 99 -5.61 12.57 0.91
CA ASN A 99 -6.50 13.65 0.46
C ASN A 99 -5.84 15.04 0.69
N PRO A 100 -5.46 15.80 -0.36
CA PRO A 100 -5.46 15.42 -1.78
C PRO A 100 -4.46 14.28 -2.07
N LYS A 101 -4.66 13.56 -3.18
CA LYS A 101 -3.88 12.37 -3.56
C LYS A 101 -2.37 12.63 -3.57
N ILE A 102 -1.63 11.82 -2.82
CA ILE A 102 -0.16 11.83 -2.73
C ILE A 102 0.44 10.70 -3.59
N ALA A 103 -0.15 9.50 -3.52
CA ALA A 103 0.35 8.32 -4.22
C ALA A 103 -0.78 7.40 -4.69
N SER A 104 -0.46 6.46 -5.58
CA SER A 104 -1.31 5.31 -5.90
C SER A 104 -0.60 4.01 -5.58
N LEU A 105 -1.30 3.09 -4.92
CA LEU A 105 -0.88 1.74 -4.62
C LEU A 105 -1.63 0.75 -5.50
N GLN A 106 -0.92 -0.07 -6.26
CA GLN A 106 -1.51 -1.15 -7.06
C GLN A 106 -1.26 -2.50 -6.38
N LEU A 107 -2.33 -3.26 -6.16
CA LEU A 107 -2.34 -4.57 -5.53
C LEU A 107 -2.88 -5.63 -6.49
N SER A 108 -2.23 -6.79 -6.56
CA SER A 108 -2.74 -7.91 -7.35
C SER A 108 -3.99 -8.53 -6.71
N SER A 109 -4.88 -9.14 -7.49
CA SER A 109 -6.01 -9.91 -6.94
C SER A 109 -5.57 -10.97 -5.94
N HIS A 110 -4.41 -11.60 -6.18
CA HIS A 110 -3.79 -12.57 -5.27
C HIS A 110 -3.40 -11.93 -3.91
N THR A 111 -2.85 -10.72 -3.92
CA THR A 111 -2.58 -9.98 -2.68
C THR A 111 -3.90 -9.71 -1.93
N ILE A 112 -4.96 -9.31 -2.64
CA ILE A 112 -6.26 -9.05 -2.03
C ILE A 112 -6.86 -10.31 -1.42
N GLU A 113 -6.85 -11.43 -2.14
CA GLU A 113 -7.31 -12.74 -1.66
C GLU A 113 -6.56 -13.16 -0.38
N LYS A 114 -5.24 -13.00 -0.35
CA LYS A 114 -4.46 -13.26 0.87
C LYS A 114 -4.83 -12.33 2.02
N ILE A 115 -5.06 -11.04 1.75
CA ILE A 115 -5.52 -10.10 2.78
C ILE A 115 -6.86 -10.59 3.35
N HIS A 116 -7.78 -11.06 2.51
CA HIS A 116 -9.06 -11.61 2.94
C HIS A 116 -8.95 -12.85 3.80
N GLU A 117 -8.24 -13.87 3.31
CA GLU A 117 -8.10 -15.15 4.00
C GLU A 117 -7.57 -14.99 5.43
N ASN A 118 -6.69 -14.01 5.63
CA ASN A 118 -6.00 -13.83 6.89
C ASN A 118 -6.69 -12.86 7.86
N TYR A 119 -7.52 -11.94 7.36
CA TYR A 119 -8.19 -10.92 8.19
C TYR A 119 -9.72 -11.10 8.27
N GLY A 120 -10.29 -12.02 7.51
CA GLY A 120 -11.73 -12.15 7.34
C GLY A 120 -12.27 -11.11 6.37
N GLU A 121 -13.24 -11.51 5.56
CA GLU A 121 -13.70 -10.76 4.39
C GLU A 121 -14.45 -9.42 4.57
N PRO A 122 -14.73 -8.81 5.76
CA PRO A 122 -15.44 -7.52 5.74
C PRO A 122 -14.53 -6.30 5.55
N ILE A 123 -13.43 -6.18 6.32
CA ILE A 123 -12.83 -4.84 6.57
C ILE A 123 -12.26 -4.20 5.30
N PHE A 124 -11.56 -4.97 4.45
CA PHE A 124 -10.85 -4.37 3.32
C PHE A 124 -11.80 -3.90 2.21
N PHE A 125 -12.70 -4.75 1.72
CA PHE A 125 -13.62 -4.34 0.65
C PHE A 125 -14.81 -3.52 1.13
N GLU A 126 -15.34 -3.73 2.34
CA GLU A 126 -16.43 -2.88 2.84
C GLU A 126 -15.95 -1.43 2.96
N ARG A 127 -14.74 -1.21 3.50
CA ARG A 127 -14.15 0.13 3.59
C ARG A 127 -13.82 0.76 2.25
N LEU A 128 -13.45 -0.04 1.25
CA LEU A 128 -13.22 0.47 -0.12
C LEU A 128 -14.51 0.78 -0.88
N ARG A 129 -15.64 0.22 -0.47
CA ARG A 129 -16.96 0.42 -1.10
C ARG A 129 -17.79 1.50 -0.41
N GLU A 130 -17.43 1.92 0.80
CA GLU A 130 -18.05 3.08 1.45
C GLU A 130 -17.69 4.35 0.66
N PRO A 131 -18.67 5.09 0.11
CA PRO A 131 -18.40 6.37 -0.53
C PRO A 131 -17.86 7.35 0.52
N SER A 132 -16.76 8.01 0.18
CA SER A 132 -16.12 9.07 0.97
C SER A 132 -17.05 10.26 1.18
#